data_AF-A0AA42DLW0-F1
#
_entry.id   AF-A0AA42DLW0-F1
#
_cell.length_a   1.000
_cell.length_b   1.000
_cell.length_c   1.000
_cell.angle_alpha   90.00
_cell.angle_beta   90.00
_cell.angle_gamma   90.00
#
_symmetry.space_group_name_H-M   'P 1'
#
loop_
_entity.id
_entity.type
_entity.pdbx_description
1 polymer ?
#
loop_
_entity_poly.entity_id
_entity_poly.type
_entity_poly.pdbx_seq_one_letter_code
_entity_poly.pdbx_strand_id
1 'polypeptide(L)'
;MVDVLSLNNNIPLILVSHDDGVFTGGKINTRRRLEKSDFIEAFNMARKFEIEEPILLKAIGWYSKGKYTPNMLDKFVAYWNAIEIIGKAYHHENERTRQGVKNKIYQCFIECYGEVENWNLPDNWIDDMHDMRSCIVHGGKDTTAEAINEVAQLIPKMESITYELINKIIDAKYDRKNFEYIPWGELF
;
A
#
# COMPACT_ATOMS: atom_id res chain seq x y z
N MET A 1 11.16 3.75 7.64
CA MET A 1 12.09 3.81 6.48
C MET A 1 11.92 2.61 5.56
N VAL A 2 12.10 1.38 6.03
CA VAL A 2 12.06 0.17 5.17
C VAL A 2 10.76 0.06 4.38
N ASP A 3 9.62 0.34 5.00
CA ASP A 3 8.32 0.29 4.30
C ASP A 3 8.21 1.36 3.20
N VAL A 4 8.77 2.55 3.43
CA VAL A 4 8.84 3.62 2.41
C VAL A 4 9.80 3.23 1.29
N LEU A 5 10.93 2.58 1.61
CA LEU A 5 11.85 2.09 0.60
C LEU A 5 11.21 0.99 -0.26
N SER A 6 10.42 0.10 0.35
CA SER A 6 9.62 -0.92 -0.32
C SER A 6 8.59 -0.29 -1.25
N LEU A 7 7.88 0.75 -0.79
CA LEU A 7 6.96 1.53 -1.60
C LEU A 7 7.67 2.19 -2.79
N ASN A 8 8.67 3.04 -2.56
CA ASN A 8 9.33 3.82 -3.62
C ASN A 8 9.89 2.95 -4.75
N ASN A 9 10.32 1.73 -4.41
CA ASN A 9 10.88 0.79 -5.37
C ASN A 9 9.87 -0.24 -5.88
N ASN A 10 8.66 -0.28 -5.31
CA ASN A 10 7.62 -1.28 -5.55
C ASN A 10 8.14 -2.73 -5.46
N ILE A 11 8.99 -3.02 -4.45
CA ILE A 11 9.60 -4.34 -4.23
C ILE A 11 9.34 -4.86 -2.82
N PRO A 12 9.19 -6.18 -2.63
CA PRO A 12 9.21 -6.76 -1.29
C PRO A 12 10.60 -6.59 -0.67
N LEU A 13 10.65 -6.12 0.58
CA LEU A 13 11.86 -6.07 1.38
C LEU A 13 11.69 -6.93 2.62
N ILE A 14 12.62 -7.87 2.82
CA ILE A 14 12.69 -8.71 4.02
C ILE A 14 14.06 -8.45 4.64
N LEU A 15 14.06 -7.99 5.89
CA LEU A 15 15.29 -7.87 6.67
C LEU A 15 15.61 -9.23 7.27
N VAL A 16 16.83 -9.70 7.04
CA VAL A 16 17.33 -10.98 7.57
C VAL A 16 18.49 -10.66 8.49
N SER A 17 18.42 -11.13 9.74
CA SER A 17 19.58 -11.05 10.65
C SER A 17 20.67 -11.99 10.15
N HIS A 18 21.93 -11.61 10.31
CA HIS A 18 23.07 -12.45 9.91
C HIS A 18 23.09 -13.79 10.69
N ASP A 19 22.44 -13.83 11.86
CA ASP A 19 22.38 -15.02 12.71
C ASP A 19 21.20 -15.95 12.37
N ASP A 20 20.18 -15.45 11.67
CA ASP A 20 18.98 -16.20 11.26
C ASP A 20 19.20 -16.82 9.87
N GLY A 21 20.24 -17.64 9.77
CA GLY A 21 20.66 -18.27 8.53
C GLY A 21 19.72 -19.38 8.06
N VAL A 22 18.56 -19.04 7.50
CA VAL A 22 17.93 -19.77 6.36
C VAL A 22 16.97 -18.83 5.65
N PHE A 23 17.44 -18.08 4.65
CA PHE A 23 16.51 -17.52 3.66
C PHE A 23 16.18 -18.65 2.68
N THR A 24 15.00 -19.26 2.82
CA THR A 24 14.44 -20.12 1.75
C THR A 24 14.00 -19.21 0.61
N GLY A 25 14.98 -18.70 -0.13
CA GLY A 25 14.75 -17.92 -1.33
C GLY A 25 14.01 -18.78 -2.34
N GLY A 26 12.71 -18.52 -2.51
CA GLY A 26 12.04 -18.89 -3.76
C GLY A 26 12.83 -18.31 -4.94
N LYS A 27 12.69 -18.87 -6.14
CA LYS A 27 13.38 -18.40 -7.35
C LYS A 27 13.20 -16.89 -7.53
N ILE A 28 14.21 -16.10 -7.13
CA ILE A 28 14.25 -14.66 -7.37
C ILE A 28 14.65 -14.49 -8.84
N ASN A 29 13.68 -14.21 -9.70
CA ASN A 29 13.89 -14.07 -11.14
C ASN A 29 14.47 -12.69 -11.53
N THR A 30 14.45 -11.72 -10.61
CA THR A 30 14.90 -10.35 -10.87
C THR A 30 15.65 -9.77 -9.65
N ARG A 31 16.74 -9.04 -9.91
CA ARG A 31 17.50 -8.31 -8.88
C ARG A 31 17.47 -6.83 -9.22
N ARG A 32 17.01 -6.00 -8.29
CA ARG A 32 17.15 -4.54 -8.36
C ARG A 32 18.36 -4.13 -7.52
N ARG A 33 19.28 -3.38 -8.12
CA ARG A 33 20.34 -2.71 -7.37
C ARG A 33 19.77 -1.40 -6.83
N LEU A 34 19.79 -1.25 -5.51
CA LEU A 34 19.44 0.01 -4.86
C LEU A 34 20.70 0.88 -4.73
N GLU A 35 20.52 2.17 -4.91
CA GLU A 35 21.56 3.18 -4.77
C GLU A 35 21.43 3.91 -3.43
N LYS A 36 22.49 4.62 -3.02
CA LYS A 36 22.49 5.39 -1.77
C LYS A 36 21.36 6.44 -1.75
N SER A 37 21.05 7.02 -2.90
CA SER A 37 19.95 7.97 -3.08
C SER A 37 18.60 7.36 -2.68
N ASP A 38 18.29 6.12 -3.09
CA ASP A 38 17.03 5.43 -2.74
C ASP A 38 16.83 5.35 -1.21
N PHE A 39 17.91 5.03 -0.48
CA PHE A 39 17.86 4.95 0.99
C PHE A 39 17.68 6.32 1.64
N ILE A 40 18.36 7.35 1.12
CA ILE A 40 18.27 8.71 1.66
C ILE A 40 16.87 9.28 1.44
N GLU A 41 16.33 9.13 0.22
CA GLU A 41 14.98 9.58 -0.10
C GLU A 41 13.95 8.89 0.80
N ALA A 42 14.00 7.56 0.89
CA ALA A 42 13.09 6.79 1.74
C ALA A 42 13.23 7.14 3.23
N PHE A 43 14.44 7.47 3.69
CA PHE A 43 14.68 7.94 5.06
C PHE A 43 14.08 9.32 5.30
N ASN A 44 14.32 10.28 4.41
CA ASN A 44 13.80 11.63 4.50
C ASN A 44 12.27 11.65 4.47
N MET A 45 11.66 10.92 3.54
CA MET A 45 10.21 10.72 3.47
C MET A 45 9.68 10.10 4.77
N ALA A 46 10.30 9.02 5.25
CA ALA A 46 9.86 8.36 6.48
C ALA A 46 9.90 9.30 7.70
N ARG A 47 10.97 10.08 7.85
CA ARG A 47 11.11 11.05 8.95
C ARG A 47 10.10 12.19 8.84
N LYS A 48 9.84 12.68 7.63
CA LYS A 48 8.81 13.71 7.40
C LYS A 48 7.43 13.19 7.76
N PHE A 49 7.05 12.01 7.24
CA PHE A 49 5.75 11.42 7.51
C PHE A 49 5.58 11.00 8.97
N GLU A 50 6.65 10.63 9.67
CA GLU A 50 6.57 10.32 11.11
C GLU A 50 6.12 11.52 11.93
N ILE A 51 6.54 12.73 11.53
CA ILE A 51 6.20 13.97 12.22
C ILE A 51 4.83 14.50 11.77
N GLU A 52 4.55 14.46 10.47
CA GLU A 52 3.40 15.16 9.88
C GLU A 52 2.22 14.24 9.56
N GLU A 53 2.49 13.01 9.11
CA GLU A 53 1.49 12.11 8.53
C GLU A 53 1.68 10.66 9.04
N PRO A 54 1.60 10.40 10.35
CA PRO A 54 1.81 9.05 10.90
C PRO A 54 0.78 8.04 10.38
N ILE A 55 -0.40 8.51 9.97
CA ILE A 55 -1.44 7.69 9.35
C ILE A 55 -1.01 7.21 7.95
N LEU A 56 -0.34 8.06 7.17
CA LEU A 56 0.23 7.67 5.88
C LEU A 56 1.28 6.59 6.06
N LEU A 57 2.20 6.74 7.02
CA LEU A 57 3.18 5.69 7.34
C LEU A 57 2.52 4.37 7.72
N LYS A 58 1.42 4.42 8.48
CA LYS A 58 0.67 3.21 8.83
C LYS A 58 0.13 2.51 7.58
N ALA A 59 -0.43 3.25 6.62
CA ALA A 59 -0.88 2.68 5.35
C ALA A 59 0.28 2.09 4.54
N ILE A 60 1.42 2.79 4.48
CA ILE A 60 2.63 2.32 3.80
C ILE A 60 3.15 1.01 4.43
N GLY A 61 3.12 0.90 5.76
CA GLY A 61 3.50 -0.33 6.47
C GLY A 61 2.60 -1.53 6.10
N TRP A 62 1.29 -1.31 5.96
CA TRP A 62 0.37 -2.35 5.49
C TRP A 62 0.62 -2.75 4.03
N TYR A 63 0.89 -1.78 3.15
CA TYR A 63 1.29 -2.07 1.77
C TYR A 63 2.57 -2.91 1.72
N SER A 64 3.61 -2.51 2.45
CA SER A 64 4.89 -3.24 2.58
C SER A 64 4.65 -4.67 3.08
N LYS A 65 3.79 -4.86 4.09
CA LYS A 65 3.37 -6.20 4.56
C LYS A 65 2.79 -7.05 3.44
N GLY A 66 1.90 -6.50 2.62
CA GLY A 66 1.30 -7.20 1.49
C GLY A 66 2.33 -7.68 0.45
N LYS A 67 3.44 -6.95 0.30
CA LYS A 67 4.51 -7.33 -0.64
C LYS A 67 5.26 -8.59 -0.19
N TYR A 68 5.61 -8.70 1.10
CA TYR A 68 6.47 -9.79 1.58
C TYR A 68 5.73 -10.98 2.21
N THR A 69 4.49 -10.84 2.65
CA THR A 69 3.79 -11.95 3.31
C THR A 69 3.51 -13.09 2.32
N PRO A 70 3.80 -14.37 2.65
CA PRO A 70 3.58 -15.48 1.72
C PRO A 70 2.11 -15.94 1.64
N ASN A 71 1.29 -15.60 2.63
CA ASN A 71 -0.11 -16.03 2.72
C ASN A 71 -1.02 -15.09 1.89
N MET A 72 -1.79 -15.65 0.95
CA MET A 72 -2.63 -14.86 0.03
C MET A 72 -3.78 -14.12 0.73
N LEU A 73 -4.37 -14.71 1.77
CA LEU A 73 -5.41 -14.04 2.56
C LEU A 73 -4.81 -12.86 3.33
N ASP A 74 -3.63 -13.04 3.93
CA ASP A 74 -2.91 -11.96 4.62
C ASP A 74 -2.47 -10.86 3.64
N LYS A 75 -2.02 -11.21 2.42
CA LYS A 75 -1.73 -10.23 1.36
C LYS A 75 -2.94 -9.37 1.05
N PHE A 76 -4.09 -10.01 0.82
CA PHE A 76 -5.33 -9.32 0.51
C PHE A 76 -5.73 -8.37 1.64
N VAL A 77 -5.76 -8.88 2.88
CA VAL A 77 -6.10 -8.07 4.07
C VAL A 77 -5.12 -6.93 4.26
N ALA A 78 -3.83 -7.14 4.01
CA ALA A 78 -2.82 -6.10 4.12
C ALA A 78 -3.06 -4.95 3.13
N TYR A 79 -3.27 -5.27 1.84
CA TYR A 79 -3.58 -4.24 0.84
C TYR A 79 -4.90 -3.54 1.12
N TRP A 80 -5.95 -4.28 1.49
CA TRP A 80 -7.23 -3.67 1.85
C TRP A 80 -7.11 -2.74 3.07
N ASN A 81 -6.38 -3.16 4.11
CA ASN A 81 -6.16 -2.31 5.28
C ASN A 81 -5.44 -1.00 4.92
N ALA A 82 -4.48 -1.03 3.99
CA ALA A 82 -3.84 0.19 3.51
C ALA A 82 -4.87 1.12 2.81
N ILE A 83 -5.70 0.59 1.91
CA ILE A 83 -6.78 1.34 1.25
C ILE A 83 -7.76 1.92 2.28
N GLU A 84 -8.18 1.12 3.25
CA GLU A 84 -9.14 1.54 4.27
C GLU A 84 -8.58 2.65 5.17
N ILE A 85 -7.30 2.57 5.54
CA ILE A 85 -6.61 3.62 6.30
C ILE A 85 -6.57 4.92 5.50
N ILE A 86 -6.20 4.85 4.22
CA ILE A 86 -6.16 6.04 3.36
C ILE A 86 -7.56 6.62 3.18
N GLY A 87 -8.54 5.80 2.80
CA GLY A 87 -9.92 6.24 2.61
C GLY A 87 -10.52 6.87 3.87
N LYS A 88 -10.21 6.36 5.07
CA LYS A 88 -10.66 6.96 6.32
C LYS A 88 -10.00 8.29 6.65
N ALA A 89 -8.77 8.52 6.24
CA ALA A 89 -7.99 9.67 6.67
C ALA A 89 -7.98 10.83 5.66
N TYR A 90 -8.13 10.53 4.36
CA TYR A 90 -7.93 11.51 3.29
C TYR A 90 -9.18 11.77 2.45
N HIS A 91 -10.36 11.36 2.92
CA HIS A 91 -11.64 11.72 2.28
C HIS A 91 -12.10 13.11 2.69
N HIS A 92 -12.84 13.80 1.83
CA HIS A 92 -13.62 14.96 2.25
C HIS A 92 -14.86 14.56 3.06
N GLU A 93 -15.11 15.24 4.17
CA GLU A 93 -16.31 15.00 4.98
C GLU A 93 -17.57 15.56 4.31
N ASN A 94 -18.60 14.72 4.21
CA ASN A 94 -19.92 15.08 3.73
C ASN A 94 -20.99 14.18 4.38
N GLU A 95 -22.26 14.39 4.06
CA GLU A 95 -23.36 13.60 4.64
C GLU A 95 -23.22 12.11 4.37
N ARG A 96 -22.75 11.73 3.17
CA ARG A 96 -22.54 10.32 2.78
C ARG A 96 -21.39 9.69 3.58
N THR A 97 -20.26 10.38 3.74
CA THR A 97 -19.08 9.81 4.42
C THR A 97 -19.26 9.62 5.93
N ARG A 98 -20.26 10.27 6.53
CA ARG A 98 -20.67 10.02 7.92
C ARG A 98 -21.38 8.67 8.11
N GLN A 99 -21.89 8.06 7.04
CA GLN A 99 -22.71 6.85 7.13
C GLN A 99 -21.87 5.55 7.13
N GLY A 100 -20.55 5.61 6.96
CA GLY A 100 -19.71 4.42 7.10
C GLY A 100 -18.38 4.48 6.37
N VAL A 101 -17.54 3.48 6.62
CA VAL A 101 -16.19 3.38 6.03
C VAL A 101 -16.22 3.24 4.51
N LYS A 102 -17.14 2.45 3.95
CA LYS A 102 -17.23 2.28 2.49
C LYS A 102 -17.41 3.62 1.80
N ASN A 103 -18.32 4.46 2.31
CA ASN A 103 -18.56 5.80 1.76
C ASN A 103 -17.34 6.70 1.83
N LYS A 104 -16.53 6.60 2.90
CA LYS A 104 -15.25 7.33 3.01
C LYS A 104 -14.25 6.88 1.94
N ILE A 105 -14.13 5.58 1.72
CA ILE A 105 -13.27 5.02 0.67
C ILE A 105 -13.77 5.49 -0.71
N TYR A 106 -15.06 5.36 -1.00
CA TYR A 106 -15.64 5.88 -2.26
C TYR A 106 -15.30 7.35 -2.46
N GLN A 107 -15.49 8.19 -1.44
CA GLN A 107 -15.21 9.61 -1.54
C GLN A 107 -13.73 9.90 -1.83
N CYS A 108 -12.82 9.21 -1.14
CA CYS A 108 -11.39 9.32 -1.39
C CYS A 108 -11.01 8.88 -2.82
N PHE A 109 -11.66 7.82 -3.35
CA PHE A 109 -11.44 7.40 -4.73
C PHE A 109 -11.96 8.44 -5.73
N ILE A 110 -13.11 9.07 -5.47
CA ILE A 110 -13.62 10.16 -6.33
C ILE A 110 -12.60 11.30 -6.40
N GLU A 111 -12.01 11.67 -5.27
CA GLU A 111 -11.01 12.74 -5.19
C GLU A 111 -9.70 12.39 -5.89
N CYS A 112 -9.30 11.11 -5.85
CA CYS A 112 -8.05 10.63 -6.43
C CYS A 112 -8.14 10.32 -7.93
N TYR A 113 -9.28 9.83 -8.40
CA TYR A 113 -9.45 9.23 -9.73
C TYR A 113 -10.59 9.87 -10.55
N GLY A 114 -11.39 10.78 -9.97
CA GLY A 114 -12.58 11.34 -10.60
C GLY A 114 -13.78 10.39 -10.48
N GLU A 115 -14.74 10.49 -11.40
CA GLU A 115 -15.94 9.65 -11.39
C GLU A 115 -15.62 8.15 -11.54
N VAL A 116 -16.54 7.29 -11.09
CA VAL A 116 -16.36 5.83 -10.96
C VAL A 116 -15.92 5.17 -12.28
N GLU A 117 -16.39 5.69 -13.41
CA GLU A 117 -16.07 5.19 -14.75
C GLU A 117 -14.56 5.32 -15.08
N ASN A 118 -13.86 6.22 -14.40
CA ASN A 118 -12.42 6.46 -14.61
C ASN A 118 -11.53 5.54 -13.78
N TRP A 119 -12.10 4.75 -12.85
CA TRP A 119 -11.29 3.99 -11.89
C TRP A 119 -10.66 2.73 -12.49
N ASN A 120 -11.12 2.31 -13.68
CA ASN A 120 -10.72 1.05 -14.30
C ASN A 120 -10.84 -0.13 -13.32
N LEU A 121 -11.98 -0.17 -12.63
CA LEU A 121 -12.36 -1.17 -11.62
C LEU A 121 -13.74 -1.74 -11.96
N PRO A 122 -14.04 -2.98 -11.55
CA PRO A 122 -15.39 -3.52 -11.62
C PRO A 122 -16.40 -2.65 -10.88
N ASP A 123 -17.67 -2.72 -11.30
CA ASP A 123 -18.77 -2.12 -10.55
C ASP A 123 -18.83 -2.69 -9.13
N ASN A 124 -19.20 -1.86 -8.15
CA ASN A 124 -19.27 -2.22 -6.72
C ASN A 124 -17.97 -2.77 -6.11
N TRP A 125 -16.81 -2.56 -6.76
CA TRP A 125 -15.55 -3.15 -6.30
C TRP A 125 -15.22 -2.84 -4.83
N ILE A 126 -15.50 -1.61 -4.35
CA ILE A 126 -15.25 -1.24 -2.94
C ILE A 126 -16.15 -2.07 -2.00
N ASP A 127 -17.43 -2.28 -2.36
CA ASP A 127 -18.34 -3.09 -1.57
C ASP A 127 -17.90 -4.55 -1.54
N ASP A 128 -17.60 -5.11 -2.71
CA ASP A 128 -17.17 -6.50 -2.85
C ASP A 128 -15.88 -6.78 -2.07
N MET A 129 -14.88 -5.89 -2.16
CA MET A 129 -13.62 -6.06 -1.45
C MET A 129 -13.78 -5.86 0.06
N HIS A 130 -14.64 -4.93 0.49
CA HIS A 130 -14.95 -4.73 1.91
C HIS A 130 -15.62 -5.97 2.52
N ASP A 131 -16.58 -6.54 1.80
CA ASP A 131 -17.34 -7.70 2.26
C ASP A 131 -16.46 -8.96 2.24
N MET A 132 -15.62 -9.12 1.20
CA MET A 132 -14.59 -10.16 1.16
C MET A 132 -13.63 -10.06 2.35
N ARG A 133 -13.13 -8.85 2.67
CA ARG A 133 -12.28 -8.64 3.84
C ARG A 133 -13.00 -9.04 5.13
N SER A 134 -14.26 -8.65 5.27
CA SER A 134 -15.08 -8.98 6.45
C SER A 134 -15.24 -10.50 6.60
N CYS A 135 -15.53 -11.21 5.52
CA CYS A 135 -15.58 -12.67 5.50
C CYS A 135 -14.25 -13.31 5.91
N ILE A 136 -13.11 -12.83 5.38
CA ILE A 136 -11.79 -13.38 5.71
C ILE A 136 -11.47 -13.18 7.20
N VAL A 137 -11.61 -11.96 7.74
CA VAL A 137 -11.19 -11.67 9.12
C VAL A 137 -12.08 -12.30 10.19
N HIS A 138 -13.33 -12.59 9.86
CA HIS A 138 -14.28 -13.24 10.77
C HIS A 138 -14.33 -14.77 10.61
N GLY A 139 -13.42 -15.34 9.80
CA GLY A 139 -13.36 -16.79 9.56
C GLY A 139 -14.53 -17.33 8.75
N GLY A 140 -15.26 -16.46 8.04
CA GLY A 140 -16.37 -16.83 7.16
C GLY A 140 -15.93 -17.32 5.78
N LYS A 141 -14.64 -17.19 5.43
CA LYS A 141 -14.06 -17.79 4.22
C LYS A 141 -13.25 -19.03 4.61
N ASP A 142 -13.61 -20.17 4.03
CA ASP A 142 -12.89 -21.42 4.24
C ASP A 142 -11.41 -21.27 3.82
N THR A 143 -10.52 -22.00 4.50
CA THR A 143 -9.09 -22.06 4.14
C THR A 143 -8.81 -23.12 3.07
N THR A 144 -9.80 -23.41 2.22
CA THR A 144 -9.69 -24.36 1.11
C THR A 144 -8.77 -23.80 0.02
N ALA A 145 -8.23 -24.70 -0.80
CA ALA A 145 -7.36 -24.30 -1.91
C ALA A 145 -8.11 -23.41 -2.91
N GLU A 146 -9.39 -23.68 -3.14
CA GLU A 146 -10.28 -22.92 -4.01
C GLU A 146 -10.44 -21.48 -3.51
N ALA A 147 -10.77 -21.30 -2.22
CA ALA A 147 -10.92 -20.00 -1.61
C ALA A 147 -9.61 -19.18 -1.63
N ILE A 148 -8.47 -19.85 -1.43
CA ILE A 148 -7.13 -19.22 -1.54
C ILE A 148 -6.86 -18.79 -2.98
N ASN A 149 -7.18 -19.64 -3.96
CA ASN A 149 -6.96 -19.36 -5.38
C ASN A 149 -7.81 -18.18 -5.87
N GLU A 150 -9.07 -18.08 -5.44
CA GLU A 150 -9.93 -16.93 -5.73
C GLU A 150 -9.32 -15.62 -5.23
N VAL A 151 -8.86 -15.59 -3.98
CA VAL A 151 -8.22 -14.40 -3.41
C VAL A 151 -6.91 -14.09 -4.11
N ALA A 152 -6.13 -15.11 -4.48
CA ALA A 152 -4.88 -14.95 -5.21
C ALA A 152 -5.06 -14.22 -6.55
N GLN A 153 -6.19 -14.42 -7.25
CA GLN A 153 -6.48 -13.69 -8.50
C GLN A 153 -6.69 -12.19 -8.30
N LEU A 154 -7.13 -11.76 -7.11
CA LEU A 154 -7.37 -10.35 -6.80
C LEU A 154 -6.09 -9.59 -6.43
N ILE A 155 -5.06 -10.31 -5.96
CA ILE A 155 -3.83 -9.72 -5.43
C ILE A 155 -3.15 -8.73 -6.38
N PRO A 156 -2.94 -9.03 -7.69
CA PRO A 156 -2.25 -8.11 -8.59
C PRO A 156 -2.98 -6.75 -8.71
N LYS A 157 -4.31 -6.76 -8.80
CA LYS A 157 -5.11 -5.53 -8.90
C LYS A 157 -5.14 -4.78 -7.57
N MET A 158 -5.28 -5.49 -6.46
CA MET A 158 -5.21 -4.91 -5.10
C MET A 158 -3.88 -4.20 -4.86
N GLU A 159 -2.77 -4.84 -5.23
CA GLU A 159 -1.42 -4.27 -5.11
C GLU A 159 -1.27 -2.99 -5.94
N SER A 160 -1.68 -3.03 -7.22
CA SER A 160 -1.62 -1.88 -8.14
C SER A 160 -2.44 -0.70 -7.63
N ILE A 161 -3.71 -0.93 -7.25
CA ILE A 161 -4.58 0.15 -6.75
C ILE A 161 -4.06 0.71 -5.43
N THR A 162 -3.61 -0.14 -4.50
CA THR A 162 -3.07 0.32 -3.23
C THR A 162 -1.81 1.18 -3.44
N TYR A 163 -0.92 0.72 -4.32
CA TYR A 163 0.29 1.47 -4.69
C TYR A 163 -0.05 2.83 -5.29
N GLU A 164 -0.94 2.87 -6.29
CA GLU A 164 -1.35 4.09 -6.96
C GLU A 164 -2.05 5.06 -6.00
N LEU A 165 -2.94 4.57 -5.16
CA LEU A 165 -3.68 5.38 -4.20
C LEU A 165 -2.74 6.06 -3.20
N ILE A 166 -1.81 5.30 -2.60
CA ILE A 166 -0.81 5.86 -1.68
C ILE A 166 0.03 6.93 -2.38
N ASN A 167 0.49 6.68 -3.60
CA ASN A 167 1.30 7.64 -4.35
C ASN A 167 0.52 8.91 -4.70
N LYS A 168 -0.75 8.81 -5.09
CA LYS A 168 -1.61 9.98 -5.33
C LYS A 168 -1.75 10.85 -4.08
N ILE A 169 -1.91 10.25 -2.89
CA ILE A 169 -1.96 11.01 -1.63
C ILE A 169 -0.62 11.69 -1.33
N ILE A 170 0.50 11.01 -1.56
CA ILE A 170 1.84 11.60 -1.40
C ILE A 170 1.99 12.80 -2.36
N ASP A 171 1.67 12.62 -3.63
CA ASP A 171 1.87 13.64 -4.68
C ASP A 171 0.93 14.84 -4.52
N ALA A 172 -0.25 14.65 -3.91
CA ALA A 172 -1.16 15.73 -3.59
C ALA A 172 -0.68 16.61 -2.42
N LYS A 173 0.18 16.06 -1.54
CA LYS A 173 0.65 16.74 -0.32
C LYS A 173 2.09 17.22 -0.38
N TYR A 174 2.92 16.56 -1.18
CA TYR A 174 4.36 16.74 -1.17
C TYR A 174 4.93 16.83 -2.58
N ASP A 175 5.82 17.80 -2.81
CA ASP A 175 6.75 17.73 -3.93
C ASP A 175 7.89 16.78 -3.56
N ARG A 176 8.00 15.66 -4.30
CA ARG A 176 8.98 14.61 -4.03
C ARG A 176 10.42 15.08 -4.14
N LYS A 177 10.69 16.15 -4.89
CA LYS A 177 12.02 16.76 -5.00
C LYS A 177 12.58 17.20 -3.65
N ASN A 178 11.70 17.50 -2.68
CA ASN A 178 12.12 17.86 -1.33
C ASN A 178 12.76 16.71 -0.54
N PHE A 179 12.66 15.48 -1.02
CA PHE A 179 13.24 14.30 -0.38
C PHE A 179 14.52 13.83 -1.07
N GLU A 180 14.81 14.33 -2.27
CA GLU A 180 15.96 13.93 -3.07
C GLU A 180 17.27 14.24 -2.35
N TYR A 181 18.25 13.36 -2.57
CA TYR A 181 19.62 13.60 -2.15
C TYR A 181 20.28 14.56 -3.14
N ILE A 182 20.58 15.79 -2.71
CA ILE A 182 21.40 16.71 -3.50
C ILE A 182 22.87 16.49 -3.15
N PRO A 183 23.72 16.03 -4.10
CA PRO A 183 25.15 15.92 -3.86
C PRO A 183 25.74 17.30 -3.57
N TRP A 184 26.68 17.38 -2.63
CA TRP A 184 27.34 18.62 -2.22
C TRP A 184 27.99 19.43 -3.37
N GLY A 185 28.20 18.84 -4.55
CA GLY A 185 28.79 19.49 -5.73
C GLY A 185 27.81 20.16 -6.69
N GLU A 186 26.49 20.06 -6.49
CA GLU A 186 25.47 20.63 -7.38
C GLU A 186 24.72 21.83 -6.76
N LEU A 187 25.14 22.26 -5.57
CA LEU A 187 24.54 23.39 -4.84
C LEU A 187 25.22 24.75 -5.12
N PHE A 188 26.17 24.80 -6.05
CA PHE A 188 26.98 25.99 -6.37
C PHE A 188 27.13 26.19 -7.88
#